data_AF-A0A939RGK9-F1
#
_entry.id   AF-A0A939RGK9-F1
#
_cell.length_a   1.000
_cell.length_b   1.000
_cell.length_c   1.000
_cell.angle_alpha   90.00
_cell.angle_beta   90.00
_cell.angle_gamma   90.00
#
_symmetry.space_group_name_H-M   'P 1'
#
loop_
_entity.id
_entity.type
_entity.pdbx_description
1 polymer ?
#
loop_
_entity_poly.entity_id
_entity_poly.type
_entity_poly.pdbx_seq_one_letter_code
_entity_poly.pdbx_strand_id
1 'polypeptide(L)'
;MGTKNKLFTVLACFLVLVLLAGAGAFKTKAKTATVSDKTETSSVKIKKLGGVACRMPENSALVFFGSTFGMKLTGYKAYKNFDEALFALKSGENDAIWACDVSADYLLKKYEGLELVDADLTSDIQKTEAARFSFGMALKKDSGEKLREQINDALASLKADGTLEVLVSKYVDNAEYYETESGKKERFYRDNMKTASGNGTIKVGISGAVPPLELLDEDMEPYGFCVALMDEIGQRLNKKIKFVYVDNETAFTSLMSGKIDMLFAYGTSPTTTEAKPGHIMTDGYLDMQRYRLIKLSK
;
A
#
# COMPACT_ATOMS: atom_id res chain seq x y z
N MET A 1 -49.11 35.43 -25.96
CA MET A 1 -48.94 34.36 -26.97
C MET A 1 -47.57 34.55 -27.58
N GLY A 2 -46.50 33.80 -27.32
CA GLY A 2 -46.36 32.42 -26.85
C GLY A 2 -45.39 31.70 -27.79
N THR A 3 -44.12 32.10 -27.79
CA THR A 3 -43.01 31.57 -28.60
C THR A 3 -42.71 30.11 -28.22
N LYS A 4 -42.92 29.17 -29.15
CA LYS A 4 -42.52 27.77 -28.98
C LYS A 4 -41.93 27.20 -30.28
N ASN A 5 -40.83 26.46 -30.12
CA ASN A 5 -40.32 25.41 -31.02
C ASN A 5 -39.31 25.77 -32.12
N LYS A 6 -38.15 26.32 -31.74
CA LYS A 6 -36.87 26.09 -32.49
C LYS A 6 -35.65 25.91 -31.57
N LEU A 7 -35.79 25.15 -30.48
CA LEU A 7 -34.68 24.83 -29.59
C LEU A 7 -34.74 23.37 -29.10
N PHE A 8 -34.75 22.40 -30.02
CA PHE A 8 -34.84 20.98 -29.64
C PHE A 8 -33.95 20.01 -30.44
N THR A 9 -32.86 20.48 -31.06
CA THR A 9 -32.00 19.57 -31.85
C THR A 9 -30.49 19.68 -31.55
N VAL A 10 -30.07 20.34 -30.46
CA VAL A 10 -28.64 20.38 -30.07
C VAL A 10 -28.41 20.00 -28.59
N LEU A 11 -29.42 19.46 -27.91
CA LEU A 11 -29.34 19.08 -26.50
C LEU A 11 -29.26 17.55 -26.29
N ALA A 12 -28.36 16.87 -27.01
CA ALA A 12 -28.11 15.43 -26.84
C ALA A 12 -26.62 15.04 -26.72
N CYS A 13 -25.69 16.00 -26.59
CA CYS A 13 -24.25 15.72 -26.52
C CYS A 13 -23.54 16.21 -25.26
N PHE A 14 -24.26 16.67 -24.22
CA PHE A 14 -23.62 17.16 -22.99
C PHE A 14 -24.38 16.73 -21.75
N LEU A 15 -24.25 15.45 -21.36
CA LEU A 15 -24.37 15.01 -19.96
C LEU A 15 -23.96 13.54 -19.80
N VAL A 16 -22.76 13.19 -20.22
CA VAL A 16 -22.02 12.08 -19.58
C VAL A 16 -21.14 12.75 -18.53
N LEU A 17 -21.77 13.13 -17.42
CA LEU A 17 -21.07 13.56 -16.23
C LEU A 17 -20.49 12.30 -15.59
N VAL A 18 -19.19 12.15 -15.80
CA VAL A 18 -18.31 11.18 -15.16
C VAL A 18 -18.48 11.32 -13.64
N LEU A 19 -19.25 10.43 -13.02
CA LEU A 19 -19.15 10.17 -11.59
C LEU A 19 -18.11 9.07 -11.41
N LEU A 20 -16.84 9.49 -11.41
CA LEU A 20 -15.73 8.76 -10.80
C LEU A 20 -15.99 8.71 -9.29
N ALA A 21 -16.79 7.75 -8.85
CA ALA A 21 -16.85 7.34 -7.46
C ALA A 21 -15.96 6.10 -7.30
N GLY A 22 -14.64 6.33 -7.24
CA GLY A 22 -13.70 5.35 -6.69
C GLY A 22 -14.07 5.07 -5.23
N ALA A 23 -13.91 3.83 -4.78
CA ALA A 23 -14.16 3.33 -3.41
C ALA A 23 -15.58 3.46 -2.81
N GLY A 24 -16.45 4.36 -3.26
CA GLY A 24 -17.78 4.63 -2.68
C GLY A 24 -18.79 3.47 -2.76
N ALA A 25 -18.37 2.31 -3.25
CA ALA A 25 -19.20 1.14 -3.51
C ALA A 25 -19.06 0.03 -2.45
N PHE A 26 -18.05 0.08 -1.57
CA PHE A 26 -17.91 -0.82 -0.42
C PHE A 26 -18.31 -0.10 0.87
N LYS A 27 -19.15 -0.74 1.69
CA LYS A 27 -19.46 -0.21 3.02
C LYS A 27 -18.26 -0.43 3.96
N THR A 28 -17.88 0.62 4.68
CA THR A 28 -16.89 0.52 5.76
C THR A 28 -17.53 -0.15 6.97
N LYS A 29 -16.86 -1.10 7.61
CA LYS A 29 -17.36 -1.76 8.83
C LYS A 29 -17.51 -0.74 9.96
N ALA A 30 -18.73 -0.55 10.48
CA ALA A 30 -18.94 0.16 11.73
C ALA A 30 -18.51 -0.73 12.92
N LYS A 31 -17.94 -0.13 13.97
CA LYS A 31 -17.27 -0.85 15.06
C LYS A 31 -18.24 -1.71 15.89
N THR A 32 -18.50 -2.95 15.46
CA THR A 32 -18.88 -4.09 16.30
C THR A 32 -18.76 -5.41 15.53
N ALA A 33 -18.44 -6.48 16.28
CA ALA A 33 -18.53 -7.91 15.96
C ALA A 33 -17.23 -8.63 15.53
N THR A 34 -16.74 -9.38 16.52
CA THR A 34 -16.04 -10.68 16.50
C THR A 34 -15.91 -11.39 15.16
N VAL A 35 -14.67 -11.79 14.87
CA VAL A 35 -14.29 -12.75 13.82
C VAL A 35 -14.98 -14.09 14.12
N SER A 36 -15.95 -14.47 13.29
CA SER A 36 -16.45 -15.84 13.24
C SER A 36 -15.51 -16.66 12.35
N ASP A 37 -14.89 -17.66 12.97
CA ASP A 37 -14.13 -18.70 12.28
C ASP A 37 -15.10 -19.83 11.82
N LYS A 38 -14.72 -20.53 10.74
CA LYS A 38 -15.49 -21.50 9.90
C LYS A 38 -16.32 -20.80 8.78
N THR A 39 -16.23 -21.18 7.50
CA THR A 39 -16.51 -22.50 6.92
C THR A 39 -16.10 -22.61 5.43
N GLU A 40 -15.84 -23.86 5.03
CA GLU A 40 -16.13 -24.52 3.73
C GLU A 40 -15.48 -24.03 2.42
N THR A 41 -14.71 -24.98 1.87
CA THR A 41 -14.10 -25.03 0.54
C THR A 41 -15.12 -24.84 -0.57
N SER A 42 -15.25 -23.60 -1.04
CA SER A 42 -15.66 -23.38 -2.43
C SER A 42 -14.40 -23.21 -3.27
N SER A 43 -14.21 -24.12 -4.22
CA SER A 43 -13.19 -24.07 -5.27
C SER A 43 -13.44 -22.87 -6.18
N VAL A 44 -13.19 -21.65 -5.69
CA VAL A 44 -13.22 -20.46 -6.52
C VAL A 44 -12.06 -20.58 -7.49
N LYS A 45 -12.40 -20.88 -8.73
CA LYS A 45 -11.44 -20.95 -9.84
C LYS A 45 -11.05 -19.53 -10.23
N ILE A 46 -10.06 -18.97 -9.53
CA ILE A 46 -9.46 -17.68 -9.87
C ILE A 46 -8.81 -17.77 -11.25
N LYS A 47 -9.27 -16.96 -12.20
CA LYS A 47 -8.70 -16.86 -13.55
C LYS A 47 -8.07 -15.49 -13.80
N LYS A 48 -8.63 -14.42 -13.24
CA LYS A 48 -8.16 -13.04 -13.42
C LYS A 48 -7.76 -12.46 -12.08
N LEU A 49 -6.53 -11.95 -11.98
CA LEU A 49 -5.97 -11.46 -10.72
C LEU A 49 -5.60 -9.97 -10.81
N GLY A 50 -5.97 -9.21 -9.78
CA GLY A 50 -5.54 -7.82 -9.59
C GLY A 50 -4.37 -7.71 -8.62
N GLY A 51 -3.49 -6.74 -8.80
CA GLY A 51 -2.46 -6.36 -7.81
C GLY A 51 -2.21 -4.85 -7.82
N VAL A 52 -1.49 -4.31 -6.82
CA VAL A 52 -1.25 -2.85 -6.70
C VAL A 52 0.25 -2.53 -6.60
N ALA A 53 0.98 -3.21 -5.72
CA ALA A 53 2.39 -2.89 -5.45
C ALA A 53 3.39 -3.68 -6.31
N CYS A 54 2.96 -4.77 -6.94
CA CYS A 54 3.81 -5.62 -7.77
C CYS A 54 3.50 -5.37 -9.25
N ARG A 55 4.07 -4.32 -9.86
CA ARG A 55 3.87 -4.01 -11.28
C ARG A 55 4.57 -5.03 -12.19
N MET A 56 4.08 -6.26 -12.18
CA MET A 56 4.50 -7.30 -13.12
C MET A 56 3.73 -7.11 -14.43
N PRO A 57 4.41 -7.08 -15.59
CA PRO A 57 3.72 -7.22 -16.88
C PRO A 57 2.86 -8.48 -16.87
N GLU A 58 1.69 -8.45 -17.50
CA GLU A 58 0.72 -9.55 -17.45
C GLU A 58 1.36 -10.90 -17.76
N ASN A 59 2.10 -11.02 -18.87
CA ASN A 59 2.78 -12.27 -19.23
C ASN A 59 3.75 -12.77 -18.15
N SER A 60 4.53 -11.86 -17.55
CA SER A 60 5.43 -12.20 -16.45
C SER A 60 4.68 -12.64 -15.21
N ALA A 61 3.55 -11.99 -14.91
CA ALA A 61 2.68 -12.38 -13.81
C ALA A 61 2.09 -13.78 -14.03
N LEU A 62 1.53 -14.06 -15.20
CA LEU A 62 0.97 -15.37 -15.53
C LEU A 62 2.01 -16.49 -15.34
N VAL A 63 3.24 -16.28 -15.80
CA VAL A 63 4.36 -17.22 -15.60
C VAL A 63 4.72 -17.34 -14.12
N PHE A 64 4.87 -16.22 -13.42
CA PHE A 64 5.22 -16.19 -11.99
C PHE A 64 4.20 -16.95 -11.14
N PHE A 65 2.91 -16.66 -11.31
CA PHE A 65 1.86 -17.32 -10.55
C PHE A 65 1.65 -18.78 -10.95
N GLY A 66 1.80 -19.10 -12.24
CA GLY A 66 1.73 -20.48 -12.71
C GLY A 66 2.87 -21.35 -12.17
N SER A 67 4.10 -20.83 -12.16
CA SER A 67 5.29 -21.56 -11.69
C SER A 67 5.41 -21.58 -10.17
N THR A 68 5.09 -20.49 -9.48
CA THR A 68 5.29 -20.35 -8.03
C THR A 68 4.11 -20.93 -7.23
N PHE A 69 2.89 -20.74 -7.72
CA PHE A 69 1.66 -21.06 -6.99
C PHE A 69 0.76 -22.07 -7.73
N GLY A 70 1.18 -22.58 -8.89
CA GLY A 70 0.38 -23.52 -9.68
C GLY A 70 -0.92 -22.94 -10.26
N MET A 71 -1.07 -21.61 -10.23
CA MET A 71 -2.32 -20.95 -10.64
C MET A 71 -2.43 -20.89 -12.17
N LYS A 72 -3.57 -21.30 -12.71
CA LYS A 72 -3.89 -21.20 -14.15
C LYS A 72 -4.65 -19.91 -14.44
N LEU A 73 -3.96 -18.79 -14.30
CA LEU A 73 -4.50 -17.47 -14.60
C LEU A 73 -4.64 -17.28 -16.12
N THR A 74 -5.71 -16.63 -16.54
CA THR A 74 -5.94 -16.15 -17.92
C THR A 74 -5.82 -14.63 -18.03
N GLY A 75 -5.65 -13.92 -16.92
CA GLY A 75 -5.39 -12.49 -16.94
C GLY A 75 -4.78 -11.96 -15.63
N TYR A 76 -3.99 -10.90 -15.76
CA TYR A 76 -3.42 -10.17 -14.64
C TYR A 76 -3.38 -8.67 -14.92
N LYS A 77 -3.79 -7.86 -13.95
CA LYS A 77 -3.72 -6.40 -14.04
C LYS A 77 -3.14 -5.78 -12.77
N ALA A 78 -2.15 -4.92 -12.95
CA ALA A 78 -1.67 -4.03 -11.90
C ALA A 78 -2.52 -2.74 -11.92
N TYR A 79 -3.07 -2.38 -10.77
CA TYR A 79 -3.85 -1.17 -10.53
C TYR A 79 -2.99 -0.14 -9.81
N LYS A 80 -3.39 1.13 -9.86
CA LYS A 80 -2.65 2.21 -9.21
C LYS A 80 -2.72 2.12 -7.70
N ASN A 81 -3.89 1.78 -7.16
CA ASN A 81 -4.20 1.68 -5.74
C ASN A 81 -5.26 0.59 -5.49
N PHE A 82 -5.54 0.29 -4.22
CA PHE A 82 -6.52 -0.72 -3.86
C PHE A 82 -7.97 -0.31 -4.15
N ASP A 83 -8.29 0.97 -4.25
CA ASP A 83 -9.64 1.42 -4.58
C ASP A 83 -10.01 1.05 -6.03
N GLU A 84 -9.08 1.23 -6.97
CA GLU A 84 -9.22 0.75 -8.34
C GLU A 84 -9.31 -0.77 -8.40
N ALA A 85 -8.46 -1.49 -7.66
CA ALA A 85 -8.47 -2.95 -7.62
C ALA A 85 -9.79 -3.52 -7.03
N LEU A 86 -10.32 -2.89 -5.99
CA LEU A 86 -11.60 -3.23 -5.37
C LEU A 86 -12.78 -2.92 -6.31
N PHE A 87 -12.75 -1.80 -7.01
CA PHE A 87 -13.77 -1.49 -8.02
C PHE A 87 -13.78 -2.53 -9.14
N ALA A 88 -12.60 -2.91 -9.63
CA ALA A 88 -12.45 -3.93 -10.66
C ALA A 88 -12.86 -5.33 -10.17
N LEU A 89 -12.63 -5.63 -8.89
CA LEU A 89 -13.14 -6.85 -8.25
C LEU A 89 -14.68 -6.84 -8.23
N LYS A 90 -15.29 -5.71 -7.86
CA LYS A 90 -16.75 -5.55 -7.80
C LYS A 90 -17.40 -5.61 -9.19
N SER A 91 -16.76 -5.08 -10.22
CA SER A 91 -17.26 -5.12 -11.61
C SER A 91 -17.07 -6.48 -12.29
N GLY A 92 -16.33 -7.40 -11.66
CA GLY A 92 -15.97 -8.70 -12.24
C GLY A 92 -14.84 -8.62 -13.27
N GLU A 93 -14.10 -7.51 -13.34
CA GLU A 93 -12.90 -7.38 -14.17
C GLU A 93 -11.80 -8.32 -13.67
N ASN A 94 -11.58 -8.42 -12.36
CA ASN A 94 -10.76 -9.46 -11.71
C ASN A 94 -11.59 -10.31 -10.75
N ASP A 95 -11.15 -11.55 -10.53
CA ASP A 95 -11.83 -12.52 -9.66
C ASP A 95 -11.31 -12.45 -8.21
N ALA A 96 -10.06 -11.98 -8.03
CA ALA A 96 -9.43 -11.75 -6.74
C ALA A 96 -8.40 -10.62 -6.82
N ILE A 97 -7.96 -10.14 -5.66
CA ILE A 97 -6.87 -9.19 -5.46
C ILE A 97 -5.75 -9.89 -4.70
N TRP A 98 -4.53 -9.75 -5.20
CA TRP A 98 -3.30 -10.16 -4.53
C TRP A 98 -2.69 -9.00 -3.75
N ALA A 99 -2.46 -9.22 -2.46
CA ALA A 99 -1.89 -8.22 -1.56
C ALA A 99 -0.95 -8.87 -0.55
N CYS A 100 -0.03 -8.10 0.03
CA CYS A 100 0.66 -8.54 1.25
C CYS A 100 -0.37 -8.73 2.38
N ASP A 101 -0.06 -9.60 3.34
CA ASP A 101 -0.85 -9.81 4.55
C ASP A 101 -1.26 -8.52 5.27
N VAL A 102 -0.33 -7.58 5.45
CA VAL A 102 -0.61 -6.29 6.13
C VAL A 102 -1.72 -5.50 5.42
N SER A 103 -1.64 -5.36 4.10
CA SER A 103 -2.70 -4.69 3.34
C SER A 103 -3.97 -5.51 3.25
N ALA A 104 -3.86 -6.83 3.07
CA ALA A 104 -5.03 -7.69 2.99
C ALA A 104 -5.86 -7.64 4.28
N ASP A 105 -5.20 -7.72 5.43
CA ASP A 105 -5.86 -7.69 6.74
C ASP A 105 -6.51 -6.34 6.99
N TYR A 106 -5.84 -5.24 6.62
CA TYR A 106 -6.46 -3.91 6.64
C TYR A 106 -7.71 -3.84 5.77
N LEU A 107 -7.68 -4.32 4.52
CA LEU A 107 -8.83 -4.27 3.61
C LEU A 107 -10.01 -5.10 4.14
N LEU A 108 -9.74 -6.31 4.66
CA LEU A 108 -10.75 -7.19 5.24
C LEU A 108 -11.39 -6.63 6.52
N LYS A 109 -10.62 -5.87 7.32
CA LYS A 109 -11.13 -5.13 8.48
C LYS A 109 -11.91 -3.88 8.06
N LYS A 110 -11.44 -3.16 7.04
CA LYS A 110 -12.03 -1.91 6.58
C LYS A 110 -13.35 -2.11 5.86
N TYR A 111 -13.42 -3.05 4.93
CA TYR A 111 -14.55 -3.20 4.02
C TYR A 111 -15.39 -4.44 4.33
N GLU A 112 -16.71 -4.28 4.26
CA GLU A 112 -17.66 -5.40 4.22
C GLU A 112 -17.62 -6.10 2.85
N GLY A 113 -18.10 -7.34 2.77
CA GLY A 113 -18.24 -8.01 1.48
C GLY A 113 -16.94 -8.56 0.88
N LEU A 114 -15.86 -8.62 1.66
CA LEU A 114 -14.58 -9.21 1.28
C LEU A 114 -14.28 -10.46 2.14
N GLU A 115 -13.68 -11.48 1.53
CA GLU A 115 -13.20 -12.69 2.18
C GLU A 115 -11.88 -13.18 1.58
N LEU A 116 -11.17 -14.04 2.31
CA LEU A 116 -9.94 -14.67 1.83
C LEU A 116 -10.23 -15.83 0.85
N VAL A 117 -9.43 -15.95 -0.21
CA VAL A 117 -9.43 -17.09 -1.12
C VAL A 117 -8.51 -18.18 -0.56
N ASP A 118 -8.95 -18.86 0.51
CA ASP A 118 -8.29 -20.01 1.15
C ASP A 118 -6.86 -19.76 1.71
N ALA A 119 -6.55 -20.36 2.86
CA ALA A 119 -5.30 -20.15 3.58
C ALA A 119 -4.09 -20.87 2.94
N ASP A 120 -4.32 -21.87 2.09
CA ASP A 120 -3.26 -22.73 1.54
C ASP A 120 -2.65 -22.23 0.21
N LEU A 121 -3.17 -21.17 -0.40
CA LEU A 121 -2.49 -20.49 -1.53
C LEU A 121 -1.36 -19.55 -1.04
N THR A 122 -1.23 -19.40 0.27
CA THR A 122 -0.14 -18.68 0.91
C THR A 122 0.93 -19.70 1.29
N SER A 123 1.71 -20.19 0.33
CA SER A 123 2.93 -20.89 0.71
C SER A 123 3.74 -19.94 1.58
N ASP A 124 4.19 -20.39 2.75
CA ASP A 124 5.11 -19.61 3.58
C ASP A 124 6.29 -19.22 2.70
N ILE A 125 6.31 -17.95 2.30
CA ILE A 125 7.41 -17.39 1.51
C ILE A 125 8.70 -17.44 2.37
N GLN A 126 8.52 -17.61 3.68
CA GLN A 126 9.54 -17.68 4.71
C GLN A 126 9.86 -19.12 5.13
N LYS A 127 10.40 -19.94 4.22
CA LYS A 127 10.94 -21.26 4.63
C LYS A 127 12.23 -21.13 5.46
N THR A 128 12.91 -19.97 5.43
CA THR A 128 14.14 -19.67 6.17
C THR A 128 14.21 -18.18 6.53
N GLU A 129 15.00 -17.80 7.54
CA GLU A 129 15.23 -16.38 7.90
C GLU A 129 15.75 -15.54 6.72
N ALA A 130 16.57 -16.13 5.85
CA ALA A 130 17.10 -15.48 4.65
C ALA A 130 16.05 -15.22 3.55
N ALA A 131 14.87 -15.86 3.65
CA ALA A 131 13.74 -15.71 2.74
C ALA A 131 12.64 -14.79 3.29
N ARG A 132 12.84 -14.21 4.49
CA ARG A 132 11.90 -13.23 5.05
C ARG A 132 11.93 -11.96 4.22
N PHE A 133 10.81 -11.70 3.56
CA PHE A 133 10.55 -10.39 3.00
C PHE A 133 10.06 -9.47 4.11
N SER A 134 10.57 -8.24 4.11
CA SER A 134 10.11 -7.17 4.98
C SER A 134 9.84 -5.93 4.13
N PHE A 135 9.13 -4.99 4.74
CA PHE A 135 8.94 -3.64 4.24
C PHE A 135 10.16 -2.81 4.62
N GLY A 136 10.75 -2.14 3.63
CA GLY A 136 11.94 -1.31 3.80
C GLY A 136 11.84 -0.02 3.01
N MET A 137 12.97 0.66 2.87
CA MET A 137 13.06 1.92 2.15
C MET A 137 14.09 1.79 1.04
N ALA A 138 13.73 2.19 -0.17
CA ALA A 138 14.62 2.21 -1.32
C ALA A 138 15.32 3.56 -1.43
N LEU A 139 16.63 3.53 -1.62
CA LEU A 139 17.47 4.70 -1.89
C LEU A 139 18.30 4.46 -3.16
N LYS A 140 18.66 5.52 -3.87
CA LYS A 140 19.53 5.40 -5.05
C LYS A 140 20.93 4.92 -4.63
N LYS A 141 21.47 3.89 -5.29
CA LYS A 141 22.72 3.22 -4.89
C LYS A 141 23.88 4.21 -4.72
N ASP A 142 24.22 4.95 -5.76
CA ASP A 142 25.44 5.78 -5.78
C ASP A 142 25.42 7.03 -4.88
N SER A 143 24.25 7.42 -4.37
CA SER A 143 24.08 8.66 -3.58
C SER A 143 23.37 8.46 -2.25
N GLY A 144 22.80 7.28 -2.04
CA GLY A 144 21.96 6.97 -0.89
C GLY A 144 22.66 6.17 0.21
N GLU A 145 23.87 5.64 -0.01
CA GLU A 145 24.56 4.74 0.92
C GLU A 145 24.67 5.33 2.33
N LYS A 146 25.19 6.55 2.44
CA LYS A 146 25.32 7.24 3.73
C LYS A 146 23.97 7.48 4.41
N LEU A 147 22.95 7.86 3.65
CA LEU A 147 21.61 8.08 4.21
C LEU A 147 20.96 6.77 4.63
N ARG A 148 21.17 5.69 3.87
CA ARG A 148 20.69 4.34 4.20
C ARG A 148 21.30 3.86 5.51
N GLU A 149 22.60 4.03 5.72
CA GLU A 149 23.27 3.67 6.99
C GLU A 149 22.69 4.45 8.16
N GLN A 150 22.54 5.77 8.01
CA GLN A 150 21.89 6.60 9.03
C GLN A 150 20.47 6.14 9.36
N ILE A 151 19.67 5.80 8.33
CA ILE A 151 18.33 5.28 8.53
C ILE A 151 18.37 3.91 9.21
N ASN A 152 19.28 3.03 8.85
CA ASN A 152 19.45 1.72 9.49
C ASN A 152 19.80 1.86 10.98
N ASP A 153 20.72 2.77 11.34
CA ASP A 153 21.06 3.05 12.74
C ASP A 153 19.85 3.58 13.53
N ALA A 154 19.06 4.46 12.90
CA ALA A 154 17.82 4.96 13.49
C ALA A 154 16.78 3.84 13.66
N LEU A 155 16.59 2.98 12.66
CA LEU A 155 15.70 1.83 12.73
C LEU A 155 16.14 0.83 13.80
N ALA A 156 17.44 0.56 13.93
CA ALA A 156 17.99 -0.29 14.99
C ALA A 156 17.69 0.30 16.38
N SER A 157 17.85 1.62 16.54
CA SER A 157 17.52 2.32 17.79
C SER A 157 16.02 2.23 18.10
N LEU A 158 15.14 2.44 17.12
CA LEU A 158 13.68 2.36 17.27
C LEU A 158 13.20 0.94 17.61
N LYS A 159 13.91 -0.08 17.13
CA LYS A 159 13.66 -1.48 17.51
C LYS A 159 14.10 -1.74 18.95
N ALA A 160 15.30 -1.27 19.31
CA ALA A 160 15.89 -1.49 20.63
C ALA A 160 15.12 -0.80 21.76
N ASP A 161 14.57 0.38 21.51
CA ASP A 161 13.81 1.15 22.52
C ASP A 161 12.29 0.89 22.51
N GLY A 162 11.80 0.01 21.61
CA GLY A 162 10.38 -0.35 21.50
C GLY A 162 9.49 0.67 20.78
N THR A 163 10.03 1.81 20.34
CA THR A 163 9.25 2.84 19.64
C THR A 163 8.62 2.28 18.36
N LEU A 164 9.34 1.46 17.60
CA LEU A 164 8.81 0.87 16.37
C LEU A 164 7.59 -0.02 16.63
N GLU A 165 7.63 -0.83 17.69
CA GLU A 165 6.51 -1.69 18.09
C GLU A 165 5.28 -0.86 18.47
N VAL A 166 5.47 0.24 19.22
CA VAL A 166 4.39 1.17 19.57
C VAL A 166 3.78 1.79 18.31
N LEU A 167 4.59 2.19 17.33
CA LEU A 167 4.09 2.75 16.07
C LEU A 167 3.31 1.72 15.25
N VAL A 168 3.79 0.47 15.16
CA VAL A 168 3.10 -0.63 14.47
C VAL A 168 1.76 -0.91 15.15
N SER A 169 1.76 -1.12 16.46
CA SER A 169 0.53 -1.38 17.21
C SER A 169 -0.49 -0.25 17.05
N LYS A 170 -0.03 1.00 17.11
CA LYS A 170 -0.92 2.16 17.00
C LYS A 170 -1.48 2.33 15.59
N TYR A 171 -0.65 2.34 14.56
CA TYR A 171 -1.05 2.78 13.22
C TYR A 171 -1.31 1.64 12.22
N VAL A 172 -0.84 0.42 12.50
CA VAL A 172 -1.00 -0.74 11.61
C VAL A 172 -2.05 -1.70 12.18
N ASP A 173 -1.89 -2.14 13.43
CA ASP A 173 -2.80 -3.13 14.02
C ASP A 173 -4.21 -2.57 14.28
N ASN A 174 -4.28 -1.26 14.58
CA ASN A 174 -5.51 -0.50 14.85
C ASN A 174 -5.88 0.46 13.70
N ALA A 175 -5.39 0.22 12.49
CA ALA A 175 -5.55 1.14 11.37
C ALA A 175 -7.01 1.53 11.06
N GLU A 176 -7.97 0.63 11.27
CA GLU A 176 -9.40 0.89 11.06
C GLU A 176 -9.96 2.00 11.96
N TYR A 177 -9.33 2.26 13.11
CA TYR A 177 -9.72 3.37 13.98
C TYR A 177 -9.60 4.71 13.25
N TYR A 178 -8.54 4.90 12.46
CA TYR A 178 -8.26 6.14 11.72
C TYR A 178 -9.18 6.38 10.52
N GLU A 179 -10.06 5.43 10.22
CA GLU A 179 -11.14 5.58 9.24
C GLU A 179 -12.45 6.08 9.88
N THR A 180 -12.58 6.01 11.21
CA THR A 180 -13.75 6.54 11.95
C THR A 180 -13.70 8.07 12.05
N GLU A 181 -14.85 8.72 12.27
CA GLU A 181 -14.90 10.18 12.45
C GLU A 181 -14.04 10.69 13.61
N SER A 182 -13.91 9.92 14.70
CA SER A 182 -13.01 10.25 15.81
C SER A 182 -11.55 10.06 15.41
N GLY A 183 -11.21 8.89 14.85
CA GLY A 183 -9.83 8.61 14.47
C GLY A 183 -9.31 9.50 13.34
N LYS A 184 -10.16 9.97 12.43
CA LYS A 184 -9.81 10.97 11.40
C LYS A 184 -9.22 12.25 12.03
N LYS A 185 -9.76 12.69 13.17
CA LYS A 185 -9.28 13.89 13.89
C LYS A 185 -7.96 13.64 14.61
N GLU A 186 -7.61 12.39 14.86
CA GLU A 186 -6.40 11.96 15.56
C GLU A 186 -5.34 11.39 14.60
N ARG A 187 -5.57 11.50 13.29
CA ARG A 187 -4.57 11.13 12.28
C ARG A 187 -3.30 11.94 12.52
N PHE A 188 -2.18 11.25 12.42
CA PHE A 188 -0.87 11.86 12.57
C PHE A 188 -0.37 12.34 11.21
N TYR A 189 -0.38 13.66 11.02
CA TYR A 189 0.01 14.33 9.79
C TYR A 189 1.42 14.92 9.89
N ARG A 190 1.93 15.40 8.75
CA ARG A 190 3.18 16.18 8.70
C ARG A 190 3.20 17.33 9.70
N ASP A 191 2.09 18.04 9.86
CA ASP A 191 2.02 19.21 10.73
C ASP A 191 2.08 18.84 12.23
N ASN A 192 1.89 17.56 12.58
CA ASN A 192 2.08 17.04 13.93
C ASN A 192 3.53 16.57 14.19
N MET A 193 4.38 16.52 13.16
CA MET A 193 5.77 16.08 13.29
C MET A 193 6.58 17.01 14.19
N LYS A 194 7.45 16.44 15.00
CA LYS A 194 8.37 17.20 15.85
C LYS A 194 9.45 17.82 14.96
N THR A 195 9.50 19.15 14.93
CA THR A 195 10.47 19.88 14.08
C THR A 195 11.90 19.71 14.59
N ALA A 196 12.75 19.00 13.83
CA ALA A 196 14.19 18.94 14.09
C ALA A 196 14.92 20.25 13.69
N SER A 197 15.94 20.64 14.46
CA SER A 197 16.69 21.91 14.32
C SER A 197 17.65 21.95 13.11
N GLY A 198 17.81 20.85 12.37
CA GLY A 198 18.01 20.82 10.91
C GLY A 198 19.44 20.93 10.38
N ASN A 199 20.15 19.80 10.29
CA ASN A 199 21.32 19.61 9.42
C ASN A 199 20.94 18.93 8.07
N GLY A 200 19.97 19.54 7.36
CA GLY A 200 19.50 19.10 6.05
C GLY A 200 18.06 18.56 6.02
N THR A 201 17.57 18.24 4.82
CA THR A 201 16.21 17.72 4.56
C THR A 201 16.27 16.38 3.83
N ILE A 202 15.41 15.44 4.19
CA ILE A 202 15.18 14.17 3.49
C ILE A 202 13.84 14.28 2.75
N LYS A 203 13.85 14.11 1.42
CA LYS A 203 12.65 14.06 0.59
C LYS A 203 12.14 12.62 0.47
N VAL A 204 10.99 12.35 1.07
CA VAL A 204 10.39 11.02 1.15
C VAL A 204 9.28 10.89 0.11
N GLY A 205 9.44 9.98 -0.84
CA GLY A 205 8.39 9.59 -1.76
C GLY A 205 7.32 8.76 -1.07
N ILE A 206 6.05 9.14 -1.24
CA ILE A 206 4.90 8.39 -0.75
C ILE A 206 3.82 8.30 -1.84
N SER A 207 3.23 7.13 -1.99
CA SER A 207 2.29 6.80 -3.06
C SER A 207 0.87 6.53 -2.56
N GLY A 208 0.72 6.11 -1.29
CA GLY A 208 -0.56 5.64 -0.75
C GLY A 208 -0.99 4.28 -1.28
N ALA A 209 -0.11 3.56 -1.99
CA ALA A 209 -0.47 2.32 -2.67
C ALA A 209 -0.62 1.12 -1.72
N VAL A 210 -0.13 1.23 -0.48
CA VAL A 210 -0.04 0.09 0.47
C VAL A 210 -0.52 0.49 1.85
N PRO A 211 -1.84 0.57 2.02
CA PRO A 211 -2.43 0.77 3.32
C PRO A 211 -2.22 -0.47 4.21
N PRO A 212 -2.19 -0.32 5.53
CA PRO A 212 -2.26 0.95 6.25
C PRO A 212 -0.89 1.61 6.46
N LEU A 213 0.17 1.10 5.84
CA LEU A 213 1.53 1.65 5.99
C LEU A 213 1.61 3.03 5.32
N GLU A 214 1.25 3.09 4.05
CA GLU A 214 1.12 4.32 3.28
C GLU A 214 -0.36 4.68 3.14
N LEU A 215 -0.76 5.79 3.75
CA LEU A 215 -2.09 6.35 3.64
C LEU A 215 -2.01 7.81 3.18
N LEU A 216 -2.94 8.17 2.30
CA LEU A 216 -3.19 9.53 1.84
C LEU A 216 -4.64 9.87 2.13
N ASP A 217 -4.91 11.11 2.50
CA ASP A 217 -6.29 11.60 2.61
C ASP A 217 -6.80 12.16 1.27
N GLU A 218 -7.97 12.80 1.31
CA GLU A 218 -8.65 13.35 0.14
C GLU A 218 -7.85 14.48 -0.53
N ASP A 219 -6.97 15.15 0.22
CA ASP A 219 -6.10 16.22 -0.26
C ASP A 219 -4.72 15.70 -0.69
N MET A 220 -4.54 14.37 -0.75
CA MET A 220 -3.28 13.70 -1.03
C MET A 220 -2.20 13.97 0.03
N GLU A 221 -2.58 14.38 1.24
CA GLU A 221 -1.65 14.56 2.34
C GLU A 221 -1.42 13.23 3.06
N PRO A 222 -0.16 12.87 3.33
CA PRO A 222 0.17 11.63 3.98
C PRO A 222 -0.13 11.67 5.48
N TYR A 223 -0.59 10.55 6.02
CA TYR A 223 -0.83 10.39 7.45
C TYR A 223 -0.56 8.96 7.94
N GLY A 224 -0.48 8.80 9.26
CA GLY A 224 -0.41 7.49 9.91
C GLY A 224 1.01 6.94 10.03
N PHE A 225 1.19 5.65 9.77
CA PHE A 225 2.40 4.91 10.13
C PHE A 225 3.67 5.48 9.49
N CYS A 226 3.72 5.61 8.17
CA CYS A 226 4.90 6.12 7.46
C CYS A 226 5.28 7.54 7.89
N VAL A 227 4.31 8.39 8.22
CA VAL A 227 4.56 9.76 8.71
C VAL A 227 5.16 9.75 10.11
N ALA A 228 4.58 8.97 11.02
CA ALA A 228 5.08 8.82 12.38
C ALA A 228 6.46 8.16 12.43
N LEU A 229 6.71 7.16 11.59
CA LEU A 229 8.03 6.51 11.48
C LEU A 229 9.10 7.51 11.03
N MET A 230 8.83 8.29 9.98
CA MET A 230 9.79 9.28 9.50
C MET A 230 9.97 10.44 10.48
N ASP A 231 8.99 10.79 11.31
CA ASP A 231 9.15 11.75 12.39
C ASP A 231 10.20 11.30 13.40
N GLU A 232 10.10 10.05 13.86
CA GLU A 232 11.05 9.48 14.82
C GLU A 232 12.45 9.30 14.23
N ILE A 233 12.55 8.93 12.95
CA ILE A 233 13.83 8.89 12.22
C ILE A 233 14.41 10.30 12.05
N GLY A 234 13.59 11.27 11.62
CA GLY A 234 14.01 12.65 11.42
C GLY A 234 14.58 13.29 12.68
N GLN A 235 13.95 13.05 13.83
CA GLN A 235 14.45 13.46 15.14
C GLN A 235 15.81 12.85 15.47
N ARG A 236 15.97 11.53 15.31
CA ARG A 236 17.23 10.81 15.60
C ARG A 236 18.38 11.27 14.71
N LEU A 237 18.07 11.62 13.46
CA LEU A 237 19.05 12.11 12.50
C LEU A 237 19.27 13.63 12.56
N ASN A 238 18.48 14.36 13.37
CA ASN A 238 18.40 15.82 13.37
C ASN A 238 18.22 16.39 11.94
N LYS A 239 17.32 15.78 11.16
CA LYS A 239 17.01 16.14 9.77
C LYS A 239 15.53 16.46 9.61
N LYS A 240 15.23 17.43 8.74
CA LYS A 240 13.85 17.74 8.36
C LYS A 240 13.33 16.67 7.40
N ILE A 241 12.07 16.29 7.54
CA ILE A 241 11.39 15.39 6.60
C ILE A 241 10.47 16.21 5.70
N LYS A 242 10.53 15.94 4.40
CA LYS A 242 9.60 16.48 3.42
C LYS A 242 8.98 15.34 2.63
N PHE A 243 7.70 15.07 2.84
CA PHE A 243 6.96 14.15 1.99
C PHE A 243 6.71 14.75 0.61
N VAL A 244 6.79 13.90 -0.41
CA VAL A 244 6.52 14.22 -1.80
C VAL A 244 5.62 13.12 -2.33
N TYR A 245 4.38 13.47 -2.68
CA TYR A 245 3.52 12.53 -3.39
C TYR A 245 4.19 12.12 -4.71
N VAL A 246 4.24 10.82 -4.94
CA VAL A 246 4.68 10.21 -6.18
C VAL A 246 3.63 9.22 -6.63
N ASP A 247 3.29 9.27 -7.91
CA ASP A 247 2.46 8.23 -8.48
C ASP A 247 3.22 6.90 -8.39
N ASN A 248 2.54 5.86 -7.93
CA ASN A 248 3.10 4.51 -7.82
C ASN A 248 3.74 4.04 -9.14
N GLU A 249 3.21 4.46 -10.30
CA GLU A 249 3.78 4.16 -11.62
C GLU A 249 5.17 4.76 -11.84
N THR A 250 5.44 5.91 -11.22
CA THR A 250 6.62 6.75 -11.48
C THR A 250 7.50 6.95 -10.25
N ALA A 251 7.19 6.28 -9.13
CA ALA A 251 7.89 6.44 -7.87
C ALA A 251 9.39 6.10 -8.01
N PHE A 252 9.72 5.00 -8.68
CA PHE A 252 11.11 4.62 -8.91
C PHE A 252 11.85 5.60 -9.85
N THR A 253 11.20 6.09 -10.91
CA THR A 253 11.76 7.14 -11.77
C THR A 253 12.02 8.44 -10.98
N SER A 254 11.13 8.78 -10.04
CA SER A 254 11.31 9.92 -9.14
C SER A 254 12.53 9.73 -8.22
N LEU A 255 12.79 8.51 -7.76
CA LEU A 255 13.99 8.18 -6.99
C LEU A 255 15.26 8.28 -7.86
N MET A 256 15.25 7.68 -9.05
CA MET A 256 16.43 7.66 -9.93
C MET A 256 16.83 9.05 -10.42
N SER A 257 15.85 9.93 -10.67
CA SER A 257 16.05 11.33 -11.05
C SER A 257 16.47 12.23 -9.88
N GLY A 258 16.41 11.75 -8.63
CA GLY A 258 16.71 12.55 -7.45
C GLY A 258 15.62 13.54 -7.06
N LYS A 259 14.40 13.42 -7.63
CA LYS A 259 13.23 14.19 -7.18
C LYS A 259 12.93 13.91 -5.71
N ILE A 260 13.06 12.65 -5.31
CA ILE A 260 13.01 12.15 -3.93
C ILE A 260 14.32 11.47 -3.57
N ASP A 261 14.64 11.41 -2.28
CA ASP A 261 15.87 10.80 -1.76
C ASP A 261 15.64 9.33 -1.36
N MET A 262 14.40 9.00 -0.99
CA MET A 262 13.98 7.65 -0.65
C MET A 262 12.48 7.43 -0.92
N LEU A 263 12.05 6.18 -1.01
CA LEU A 263 10.63 5.77 -1.01
C LEU A 263 10.42 4.50 -0.19
N PHE A 264 9.21 4.29 0.32
CA PHE A 264 8.82 3.02 0.94
C PHE A 264 8.69 1.94 -0.13
N ALA A 265 9.24 0.74 0.15
CA ALA A 265 9.30 -0.34 -0.82
C ALA A 265 9.11 -1.73 -0.22
N TYR A 266 8.64 -2.63 -1.07
CA TYR A 266 8.31 -4.02 -0.77
C TYR A 266 9.47 -4.96 -1.03
N GLY A 267 9.53 -6.02 -0.23
CA GLY A 267 10.40 -7.15 -0.51
C GLY A 267 11.88 -6.79 -0.38
N THR A 268 12.26 -6.16 0.72
CA THR A 268 13.65 -6.24 1.19
C THR A 268 13.83 -7.56 1.93
N SER A 269 14.96 -8.21 1.72
CA SER A 269 15.39 -9.39 2.47
C SER A 269 16.89 -9.25 2.76
N PRO A 270 17.43 -9.95 3.78
CA PRO A 270 18.86 -9.88 4.10
C PRO A 270 19.79 -10.21 2.90
N THR A 271 19.27 -10.92 1.90
CA THR A 271 19.99 -11.34 0.69
C THR A 271 19.77 -10.42 -0.52
N THR A 272 18.85 -9.46 -0.45
CA THR A 272 18.47 -8.59 -1.59
C THR A 272 18.72 -7.10 -1.36
N THR A 273 19.28 -6.71 -0.21
CA THR A 273 19.58 -5.30 0.14
C THR A 273 20.58 -4.64 -0.82
N GLU A 274 21.50 -5.41 -1.40
CA GLU A 274 22.57 -4.91 -2.28
C GLU A 274 22.46 -5.37 -3.75
N ALA A 275 21.57 -6.33 -4.03
CA ALA A 275 21.52 -7.08 -5.30
C ALA A 275 20.72 -6.40 -6.43
N LYS A 276 20.11 -5.23 -6.17
CA LYS A 276 19.20 -4.59 -7.13
C LYS A 276 19.93 -3.55 -8.01
N PRO A 277 19.73 -3.55 -9.34
CA PRO A 277 20.30 -2.52 -10.21
C PRO A 277 19.79 -1.12 -9.84
N GLY A 278 20.69 -0.17 -9.62
CA GLY A 278 20.40 1.26 -9.45
C GLY A 278 19.90 1.72 -8.06
N HIS A 279 19.53 0.81 -7.16
CA HIS A 279 19.07 1.15 -5.81
C HIS A 279 19.55 0.17 -4.74
N ILE A 280 19.51 0.63 -3.50
CA ILE A 280 19.81 -0.12 -2.29
C ILE A 280 18.62 -0.03 -1.35
N MET A 281 18.46 -1.04 -0.51
CA MET A 281 17.37 -1.10 0.48
C MET A 281 17.90 -0.92 1.89
N THR A 282 17.15 -0.22 2.74
CA THR A 282 17.34 -0.28 4.20
C THR A 282 17.02 -1.67 4.73
N ASP A 283 17.35 -1.87 6.00
CA ASP A 283 16.82 -2.96 6.79
C ASP A 283 15.29 -2.85 6.86
N GLY A 284 14.63 -4.00 7.07
CA GLY A 284 13.18 -4.07 7.22
C GLY A 284 12.70 -3.38 8.50
N TYR A 285 11.66 -2.56 8.40
CA TYR A 285 10.98 -1.97 9.55
C TYR A 285 9.73 -2.75 9.97
N LEU A 286 9.21 -3.63 9.10
CA LEU A 286 8.09 -4.51 9.42
C LEU A 286 8.21 -5.78 8.57
N ASP A 287 7.95 -6.94 9.14
CA ASP A 287 8.01 -8.20 8.41
C ASP A 287 6.74 -8.43 7.57
N MET A 288 6.91 -8.94 6.36
CA MET A 288 5.82 -9.43 5.52
C MET A 288 5.82 -10.96 5.59
N GLN A 289 4.83 -11.55 6.26
CA GLN A 289 4.81 -13.00 6.50
C GLN A 289 4.42 -13.75 5.23
N ARG A 290 3.42 -13.23 4.51
CA ARG A 290 2.85 -13.89 3.35
C ARG A 290 2.13 -12.92 2.44
N TYR A 291 1.89 -13.36 1.21
CA TYR A 291 0.84 -12.75 0.41
C TYR A 291 -0.50 -13.44 0.65
N ARG A 292 -1.59 -12.72 0.43
CA ARG A 292 -2.97 -13.20 0.54
C ARG A 292 -3.75 -12.86 -0.72
N LEU A 293 -4.80 -13.65 -0.97
CA LEU A 293 -5.77 -13.42 -2.03
C LEU A 293 -7.10 -13.04 -1.41
N ILE A 294 -7.68 -11.93 -1.87
CA ILE A 294 -8.95 -11.37 -1.40
C ILE A 294 -9.97 -11.46 -2.52
N LYS A 295 -11.20 -11.91 -2.24
CA LYS A 295 -12.33 -11.94 -3.17
C LYS A 295 -13.57 -11.32 -2.54
N LEU A 296 -14.63 -11.17 -3.34
CA LEU A 296 -15.96 -10.85 -2.82
C LEU A 296 -16.48 -12.02 -1.99
N SER A 297 -17.09 -11.73 -0.84
CA SER A 297 -17.87 -12.71 -0.10
C SER A 297 -19.15 -13.05 -0.87
N LYS A 298 -19.61 -14.30 -0.74
CA LYS A 298 -20.90 -14.73 -1.31
C LYS A 298 -22.09 -14.15 -0.57
#